data_AF-A0A450TZC0-F1
#
_entry.id   AF-A0A450TZC0-F1
#
_cell.length_a   1.000
_cell.length_b   1.000
_cell.length_c   1.000
_cell.angle_alpha   90.00
_cell.angle_beta   90.00
_cell.angle_gamma   90.00
#
_symmetry.space_group_name_H-M   'P 1'
#
loop_
_entity.id
_entity.type
_entity.pdbx_description
1 polymer ?
#
loop_
_entity_poly.entity_id
_entity_poly.type
_entity_poly.pdbx_seq_one_letter_code
_entity_poly.pdbx_strand_id
1 'polypeptide(L)' 'MAEFFHMGGYAPYVWSAYGLAFLILLANLVGSMVCQRRVEKRLIRKIRLARQRP' A
#
# COMPACT_ATOMS: atom_id res chain seq x y z
N MET A 1 -27.32 20.83 -8.02
CA MET A 1 -26.48 19.66 -7.60
C MET A 1 -25.50 19.20 -8.68
N ALA A 2 -25.82 19.30 -9.98
CA ALA A 2 -24.88 18.95 -11.06
C ALA A 2 -23.77 20.00 -11.30
N GLU A 3 -23.95 21.24 -10.84
CA GLU A 3 -22.98 22.34 -11.01
C GLU A 3 -21.64 22.12 -10.27
N PHE A 4 -21.62 21.32 -9.20
CA PHE A 4 -20.38 20.95 -8.50
C PHE A 4 -19.55 19.91 -9.27
N PHE A 5 -20.20 19.05 -10.06
CA PHE A 5 -19.53 18.15 -10.99
C PHE A 5 -19.20 18.84 -12.33
N HIS A 6 -19.91 19.92 -12.65
CA HIS A 6 -19.70 20.75 -13.83
C HIS A 6 -19.11 22.13 -13.46
N MET A 7 -18.17 22.19 -12.51
CA MET A 7 -17.29 23.36 -12.30
C MET A 7 -16.35 23.51 -13.52
N GLY A 8 -16.87 23.97 -14.65
CA GLY A 8 -16.11 24.33 -15.85
C GLY A 8 -15.23 23.22 -16.46
N GLY A 9 -15.48 21.94 -16.16
CA GLY A 9 -14.72 20.80 -16.72
C GLY A 9 -13.55 20.28 -15.87
N TYR A 10 -13.32 20.80 -14.65
CA TYR A 10 -12.18 20.40 -13.80
C TYR A 10 -12.44 19.20 -12.86
N ALA A 11 -13.70 18.80 -12.66
CA ALA A 11 -14.08 17.66 -11.82
C ALA A 11 -13.33 16.34 -12.11
N PRO A 12 -13.09 15.91 -13.37
CA PRO A 12 -12.33 14.68 -13.64
C PRO A 12 -10.86 14.75 -13.20
N TYR A 13 -10.24 15.94 -13.20
CA TYR A 13 -8.86 16.13 -12.74
C TYR A 13 -8.75 15.96 -11.23
N VAL A 14 -9.69 16.56 -10.50
CA VAL A 14 -9.76 16.48 -9.03
C VAL A 14 -10.04 15.05 -8.59
N TRP A 15 -11.01 14.38 -9.22
CA TRP A 15 -11.35 12.99 -8.89
C TRP A 15 -10.21 12.02 -9.21
N SER A 16 -9.49 12.24 -10.31
CA SER A 16 -8.30 11.45 -10.66
C SER A 16 -7.16 11.66 -9.66
N ALA A 17 -6.95 12.90 -9.19
CA ALA A 17 -5.97 13.19 -8.15
C ALA A 17 -6.31 12.48 -6.82
N TYR A 18 -7.59 12.47 -6.42
CA TYR A 18 -8.04 11.70 -5.25
C TYR A 18 -7.90 10.18 -5.46
N GLY A 19 -8.22 9.67 -6.65
CA GLY A 19 -8.03 8.26 -6.99
C GLY A 19 -6.56 7.84 -6.95
N LEU A 20 -5.65 8.69 -7.45
CA LEU A 20 -4.21 8.46 -7.41
C LEU A 20 -3.69 8.48 -5.97
N ALA A 21 -4.12 9.44 -5.16
CA ALA A 21 -3.76 9.50 -3.75
C ALA A 21 -4.24 8.25 -2.99
N PHE A 22 -5.46 7.79 -3.26
CA PHE A 22 -6.00 6.56 -2.68
C PHE A 22 -5.22 5.31 -3.12
N LEU A 23 -4.82 5.23 -4.39
CA LEU A 23 -3.96 4.17 -4.91
C LEU A 23 -2.60 4.13 -4.22
N ILE A 24 -1.96 5.29 -4.01
CA ILE A 24 -0.68 5.39 -3.31
C ILE A 24 -0.81 4.92 -1.86
N LEU A 25 -1.89 5.33 -1.18
CA LEU A 25 -2.21 4.88 0.19
C LEU A 25 -2.40 3.36 0.26
N LEU A 26 -3.16 2.79 -0.67
CA LEU A 26 -3.34 1.33 -0.77
C LEU A 26 -2.03 0.61 -1.05
N ALA A 27 -1.23 1.11 -1.99
CA ALA A 27 0.07 0.52 -2.32
C ALA A 27 1.02 0.55 -1.11
N ASN A 28 1.01 1.63 -0.34
CA ASN A 28 1.79 1.75 0.89
C ASN A 28 1.31 0.77 1.97
N LEU A 29 0.00 0.68 2.17
CA LEU A 29 -0.61 -0.23 3.14
C LEU A 29 -0.31 -1.70 2.80
N VAL A 30 -0.52 -2.09 1.53
CA VAL A 30 -0.21 -3.43 1.03
C VAL A 30 1.29 -3.71 1.11
N GLY A 31 2.13 -2.74 0.72
CA GLY A 31 3.59 -2.84 0.83
C GLY A 31 4.05 -3.07 2.28
N SER A 32 3.50 -2.32 3.22
CA SER A 32 3.78 -2.44 4.65
C SER A 32 3.36 -3.82 5.19
N MET A 33 2.17 -4.30 4.84
CA MET A 33 1.69 -5.64 5.22
C MET A 33 2.55 -6.76 4.62
N VAL A 34 2.91 -6.66 3.35
CA VAL A 34 3.73 -7.68 2.66
C VAL A 34 5.15 -7.69 3.21
N CYS A 35 5.73 -6.52 3.52
CA CYS A 35 7.07 -6.42 4.08
C CYS A 35 7.14 -7.00 5.49
N GLN A 36 6.15 -6.72 6.36
CA GLN A 36 6.06 -7.35 7.69
C GLN A 36 6.05 -8.88 7.61
N ARG A 37 5.23 -9.45 6.72
CA ARG A 37 5.19 -10.91 6.52
C ARG A 37 6.50 -11.48 5.97
N ARG A 38 7.27 -10.71 5.21
CA ARG A 38 8.59 -11.14 4.71
C ARG A 38 9.67 -11.13 5.80
N VAL A 39 9.61 -10.20 6.74
CA VAL A 39 10.58 -10.12 7.86
C VAL A 39 10.38 -11.28 8.83
N GLU A 40 9.14 -11.59 9.20
CA GLU A 40 8.82 -12.70 10.11
C GLU A 40 9.31 -14.06 9.58
N LYS A 41 9.07 -14.33 8.28
CA LYS A 41 9.55 -15.57 7.62
C LYS A 41 11.08 -15.68 7.58
N ARG A 42 11.81 -14.57 7.55
CA ARG A 42 13.29 -14.57 7.60
C ARG A 42 13.82 -14.88 8.99
N LEU A 43 13.15 -14.41 10.05
CA LEU A 43 13.53 -14.68 11.44
C LEU A 43 13.35 -16.16 11.80
N ILE A 44 12.22 -16.77 11.42
CA ILE A 44 11.95 -18.20 11.68
C ILE A 44 12.98 -19.11 11.00
N ARG A 45 13.42 -18.76 9.78
CA ARG A 45 14.48 -19.50 9.08
C ARG A 45 15.84 -19.42 9.78
N LYS A 46 16.20 -18.24 10.31
CA LYS A 46 17.48 -18.07 11.03
C LYS A 46 17.53 -18.84 12.34
N ILE A 47 16.42 -18.88 13.08
CA ILE A 47 16.33 -19.62 14.36
C ILE A 47 16.46 -21.13 14.14
N ARG A 48 15.86 -21.69 13.08
CA ARG A 48 16.03 -23.12 12.75
C ARG A 48 17.48 -23.50 12.43
N LEU A 49 18.18 -22.64 11.70
CA LEU A 49 19.58 -22.88 11.31
C LEU A 49 20.54 -22.72 12.49
N ALA A 50 20.28 -21.76 13.39
CA ALA A 50 21.09 -21.57 14.60
C ALA A 50 20.94 -22.73 15.60
N ARG A 51 19.77 -23.38 15.65
CA ARG A 51 19.53 -24.56 16.51
C ARG A 51 20.14 -25.85 15.97
N GLN A 52 20.61 -25.89 14.73
CA GLN A 52 21.24 -27.06 14.08
C GLN A 52 22.77 -27.01 14.07
N ARG A 53 23.40 -25.98 14.64
CA ARG A 53 24.85 -25.96 14.85
C ARG A 53 25.13 -26.63 16.21
N PRO A 54 25.72 -27.83 16.25
CA PRO A 54 26.07 -28.54 17.48
C PRO A 54 27.15 -27.82 18.28
#